data_AF-A0A348N475-F1
#
_entry.id   AF-A0A348N475-F1
#
_cell.length_a   1.000
_cell.length_b   1.000
_cell.length_c   1.000
_cell.angle_alpha   90.00
_cell.angle_beta   90.00
_cell.angle_gamma   90.00
#
_symmetry.space_group_name_H-M   'P 1'
#
loop_
_entity.id
_entity.type
_entity.pdbx_description
1 polymer ?
#
loop_
_entity_poly.entity_id
_entity_poly.type
_entity_poly.pdbx_seq_one_letter_code
_entity_poly.pdbx_strand_id
1 'polypeptide(L)'
;NEIFQEFVQDVAEKALASSLKGGSNGEDVEELLSSTGLKDELVEKTATIGEKLSVRRFEKASGDLVVSYIHGAGRIGVLVAANGENNDANKEALNNIAMQIAAMNPQYISQADISEDEKAKLEDIVKESALNDPFSLPKPILMELIEEAKEKHWNDEDKKIFEEKKSKMNFLPNFLSEEAKNALSDIAVAAKEKIYSNKIFSGLVSGRVNKQYKEISLMDQVYVKAEDGKQTVAKYLESVDKNLQITKMVRFEVGEGIEKKEEDFAAEVAAQMNS
;
A
#
# COMPACT_ATOMS: atom_id res chain seq x y z
N ASN A 1 3.83 29.62 -1.20
CA ASN A 1 4.98 30.48 -1.55
C ASN A 1 5.12 30.41 -3.06
N GLU A 2 4.89 31.53 -3.76
CA GLU A 2 4.88 31.61 -5.23
C GLU A 2 6.27 31.30 -5.82
N ILE A 3 7.33 31.83 -5.22
CA ILE A 3 8.73 31.57 -5.61
C ILE A 3 9.04 30.06 -5.61
N PHE A 4 8.55 29.35 -4.58
CA PHE A 4 8.72 27.89 -4.51
C PHE A 4 7.94 27.18 -5.63
N GLN A 5 6.72 27.61 -5.93
CA GLN A 5 5.88 26.99 -6.97
C GLN A 5 6.47 27.20 -8.37
N GLU A 6 6.98 28.39 -8.67
CA GLU A 6 7.67 28.70 -9.92
C GLU A 6 8.93 27.84 -10.08
N PHE A 7 9.74 27.71 -9.02
CA PHE A 7 10.92 26.84 -9.04
C PHE A 7 10.55 25.37 -9.28
N VAL A 8 9.51 24.86 -8.61
CA VAL A 8 9.04 23.48 -8.82
C VAL A 8 8.54 23.26 -10.25
N GLN A 9 7.87 24.25 -10.84
CA GLN A 9 7.42 24.21 -12.24
C GLN A 9 8.62 24.14 -13.19
N ASP A 10 9.64 24.98 -12.99
CA ASP A 10 10.86 24.95 -13.82
C ASP A 10 11.62 23.62 -13.69
N VAL A 11 11.72 23.05 -12.48
CA VAL A 11 12.27 21.70 -12.27
C VAL A 11 11.50 20.67 -13.09
N ALA A 12 10.17 20.72 -13.09
CA ALA A 12 9.33 19.78 -13.85
C ALA A 12 9.50 19.94 -15.37
N GLU A 13 9.62 21.17 -15.87
CA GLU A 13 9.83 21.46 -17.30
C GLU A 13 11.20 21.00 -17.79
N LYS A 14 12.27 21.31 -17.03
CA LYS A 14 13.63 20.85 -17.33
C LYS A 14 13.74 19.32 -17.21
N ALA A 15 13.07 18.73 -16.22
CA ALA A 15 12.95 17.28 -16.13
C ALA A 15 12.31 16.74 -17.40
N LEU A 16 11.13 17.25 -17.81
CA LEU A 16 10.40 16.80 -19.01
C LEU A 16 11.25 16.89 -20.28
N ALA A 17 11.96 18.00 -20.49
CA ALA A 17 12.79 18.25 -21.67
C ALA A 17 14.09 17.42 -21.73
N SER A 18 14.58 16.92 -20.60
CA SER A 18 15.81 16.12 -20.55
C SER A 18 15.63 14.72 -21.16
N SER A 19 16.74 14.03 -21.45
CA SER A 19 16.73 12.60 -21.81
C SER A 19 16.56 11.67 -20.59
N LEU A 20 16.73 12.20 -19.38
CA LEU A 20 16.67 11.47 -18.12
C LEU A 20 15.28 10.88 -17.89
N LYS A 21 15.21 9.77 -17.17
CA LYS A 21 13.96 9.04 -16.91
C LYS A 21 13.42 9.31 -15.51
N GLY A 22 14.32 9.65 -14.59
CA GLY A 22 13.99 9.76 -13.18
C GLY A 22 13.90 8.37 -12.57
N GLY A 23 13.09 8.26 -11.53
CA GLY A 23 12.91 7.02 -10.81
C GLY A 23 12.27 7.27 -9.45
N SER A 24 11.82 6.18 -8.84
CA SER A 24 11.09 6.24 -7.56
C SER A 24 11.98 6.67 -6.39
N ASN A 25 13.30 6.58 -6.52
CA ASN A 25 14.27 6.91 -5.47
C ASN A 25 15.23 8.06 -5.84
N GLY A 26 14.98 8.77 -6.94
CA GLY A 26 15.75 9.96 -7.32
C GLY A 26 17.05 9.66 -8.07
N GLU A 27 17.11 8.52 -8.75
CA GLU A 27 18.26 7.99 -9.49
C GLU A 27 18.94 9.06 -10.39
N ASP A 28 18.15 9.87 -11.10
CA ASP A 28 18.66 10.86 -12.06
C ASP A 28 18.67 12.31 -11.51
N VAL A 29 18.37 12.53 -10.23
CA VAL A 29 18.16 13.90 -9.72
C VAL A 29 19.45 14.72 -9.74
N GLU A 30 20.58 14.13 -9.35
CA GLU A 30 21.87 14.84 -9.35
C GLU A 30 22.29 15.23 -10.78
N GLU A 31 22.10 14.33 -11.74
CA GLU A 31 22.36 14.59 -13.14
C GLU A 31 21.41 15.65 -13.70
N LEU A 32 20.13 15.61 -13.34
CA LEU A 32 19.17 16.64 -13.72
C LEU A 32 19.61 18.02 -13.22
N LEU A 33 19.98 18.12 -11.94
CA LEU A 33 20.36 19.40 -11.34
C LEU A 33 21.62 19.98 -11.97
N SER A 34 22.62 19.14 -12.25
CA SER A 34 23.91 19.56 -12.81
C SER A 34 23.83 19.91 -14.30
N SER A 35 23.07 19.15 -15.10
CA SER A 35 23.00 19.34 -16.55
C SER A 35 22.08 20.49 -17.00
N THR A 36 21.23 21.01 -16.10
CA THR A 36 20.19 22.00 -16.46
C THR A 36 20.33 23.35 -15.76
N GLY A 37 21.39 23.56 -14.98
CA GLY A 37 21.60 24.80 -14.20
C GLY A 37 20.72 24.92 -12.95
N LEU A 38 19.82 23.95 -12.69
CA LEU A 38 18.95 23.93 -11.51
C LEU A 38 19.73 23.87 -10.19
N LYS A 39 20.97 23.40 -10.20
CA LYS A 39 21.80 23.34 -8.98
C LYS A 39 22.02 24.72 -8.36
N ASP A 40 22.40 25.70 -9.17
CA ASP A 40 22.67 27.06 -8.68
C ASP A 40 21.36 27.76 -8.29
N GLU A 41 20.31 27.54 -9.07
CA GLU A 41 18.97 28.05 -8.78
C GLU A 41 18.40 27.49 -7.46
N LEU A 42 18.58 26.19 -7.19
CA LEU A 42 18.16 25.58 -5.93
C LEU A 42 18.85 26.24 -4.73
N VAL A 43 20.15 26.56 -4.85
CA VAL A 43 20.91 27.27 -3.80
C VAL A 43 20.36 28.68 -3.60
N GLU A 44 20.11 29.42 -4.68
CA GLU A 44 19.53 30.76 -4.64
C GLU A 44 18.14 30.77 -3.98
N LYS A 45 17.25 29.86 -4.39
CA LYS A 45 15.89 29.77 -3.85
C LYS A 45 15.89 29.34 -2.39
N THR A 46 16.79 28.43 -2.00
CA THR A 46 17.00 28.05 -0.59
C THR A 46 17.37 29.26 0.25
N ALA A 47 18.32 30.09 -0.22
CA ALA A 47 18.74 31.29 0.51
C ALA A 47 17.63 32.35 0.59
N THR A 48 16.83 32.50 -0.47
CA THR A 48 15.75 33.50 -0.53
C THR A 48 14.55 33.10 0.34
N ILE A 49 14.19 31.82 0.33
CA ILE A 49 13.03 31.30 1.09
C ILE A 49 13.39 31.12 2.57
N GLY A 50 14.66 30.82 2.87
CA GLY A 50 15.11 30.58 4.25
C GLY A 50 14.72 29.19 4.79
N GLU A 51 14.25 28.29 3.92
CA GLU A 51 13.94 26.89 4.24
C GLU A 51 14.85 25.97 3.43
N LYS A 52 15.18 24.79 3.99
CA LYS A 52 15.96 23.79 3.26
C LYS A 52 15.11 23.22 2.11
N LEU A 53 15.56 23.44 0.87
CA LEU A 53 14.95 22.86 -0.32
C LEU A 53 15.79 21.71 -0.87
N SER A 54 15.11 20.74 -1.46
CA SER A 54 15.74 19.66 -2.22
C SER A 54 14.79 19.13 -3.27
N VAL A 55 15.28 18.90 -4.49
CA VAL A 55 14.58 18.03 -5.46
C VAL A 55 14.87 16.60 -5.03
N ARG A 56 13.83 15.80 -4.81
CA ARG A 56 13.99 14.44 -4.26
C ARG A 56 13.91 13.36 -5.32
N ARG A 57 12.94 13.46 -6.23
CA ARG A 57 12.67 12.49 -7.29
C ARG A 57 11.75 13.11 -8.32
N PHE A 58 11.81 12.58 -9.54
CA PHE A 58 10.87 12.86 -10.61
C PHE A 58 10.65 11.57 -11.39
N GLU A 59 9.56 11.52 -12.15
CA GLU A 59 9.20 10.39 -13.01
C GLU A 59 8.56 10.93 -14.28
N LYS A 60 8.72 10.19 -15.39
CA LYS A 60 8.07 10.52 -16.67
C LYS A 60 7.08 9.44 -17.07
N ALA A 61 6.00 9.86 -17.71
CA ALA A 61 5.00 8.97 -18.28
C ALA A 61 4.76 9.31 -19.75
N SER A 62 4.57 8.29 -20.58
CA SER A 62 4.31 8.41 -22.01
C SER A 62 3.34 7.31 -22.45
N GLY A 63 2.41 7.66 -23.33
CA GLY A 63 1.42 6.77 -23.93
C GLY A 63 0.58 7.55 -24.94
N ASP A 64 -0.39 6.89 -25.57
CA ASP A 64 -1.34 7.56 -26.48
C ASP A 64 -2.17 8.64 -25.75
N LEU A 65 -2.45 8.38 -24.46
CA LEU A 65 -2.99 9.34 -23.51
C LEU A 65 -2.12 9.40 -22.27
N VAL A 66 -1.96 10.61 -21.73
CA VAL A 66 -1.40 10.84 -20.40
C VAL A 66 -2.29 11.85 -19.69
N VAL A 67 -2.70 11.54 -18.46
CA VAL A 67 -3.42 12.46 -17.58
C VAL A 67 -2.64 12.66 -16.28
N SER A 68 -2.89 13.78 -15.63
CA SER A 68 -2.32 14.12 -14.33
C SER A 68 -3.41 14.54 -13.35
N TYR A 69 -3.24 14.20 -12.07
CA TYR A 69 -4.14 14.65 -11.01
C TYR A 69 -3.34 15.13 -9.80
N ILE A 70 -3.71 16.29 -9.25
CA ILE A 70 -3.13 16.87 -8.03
C ILE A 70 -4.20 16.89 -6.94
N HIS A 71 -3.86 16.39 -5.75
CA HIS A 71 -4.76 16.35 -4.60
C HIS A 71 -4.14 17.03 -3.37
N GLY A 72 -5.00 17.48 -2.45
CA GLY A 72 -4.59 18.00 -1.14
C GLY A 72 -3.65 19.21 -1.22
N ALA A 73 -3.93 20.16 -2.11
CA ALA A 73 -3.10 21.37 -2.32
C ALA A 73 -1.63 21.06 -2.66
N GLY A 74 -1.40 20.05 -3.50
CA GLY A 74 -0.06 19.66 -3.95
C GLY A 74 0.60 18.57 -3.11
N ARG A 75 -0.10 18.01 -2.11
CA ARG A 75 0.43 16.91 -1.28
C ARG A 75 0.57 15.59 -2.02
N ILE A 76 -0.33 15.32 -2.96
CA ILE A 76 -0.30 14.10 -3.77
C ILE A 76 -0.36 14.50 -5.23
N GLY A 77 0.54 13.94 -6.03
CA GLY A 77 0.54 14.05 -7.49
C GLY A 77 0.46 12.67 -8.13
N VAL A 78 -0.36 12.53 -9.16
CA VAL A 78 -0.56 11.29 -9.91
C VAL A 78 -0.37 11.53 -11.40
N LEU A 79 0.32 10.61 -12.09
CA LEU A 79 0.33 10.48 -13.54
C LEU A 79 -0.22 9.11 -13.94
N VAL A 80 -1.04 9.09 -15.00
CA VAL A 80 -1.52 7.84 -15.62
C VAL A 80 -1.29 7.93 -17.12
N ALA A 81 -0.53 6.98 -17.66
CA ALA A 81 -0.38 6.80 -19.09
C ALA A 81 -1.11 5.54 -19.55
N ALA A 82 -1.68 5.61 -20.76
CA ALA A 82 -2.41 4.50 -21.35
C ALA A 82 -2.21 4.45 -22.87
N ASN A 83 -2.38 3.25 -23.42
CA ASN A 83 -2.61 3.03 -24.85
C ASN A 83 -4.12 3.02 -25.10
N GLY A 84 -4.54 3.60 -26.21
CA GLY A 84 -5.96 3.72 -26.55
C GLY A 84 -6.29 4.95 -27.39
N GLU A 85 -7.54 5.10 -27.80
CA GLU A 85 -7.96 6.25 -28.57
C GLU A 85 -7.93 7.54 -27.74
N ASN A 86 -7.33 8.59 -28.28
CA ASN A 86 -7.28 9.91 -27.66
C ASN A 86 -8.63 10.65 -27.85
N ASN A 87 -9.65 10.22 -27.09
CA ASN A 87 -10.99 10.79 -27.07
C ASN A 87 -11.37 11.28 -25.66
N ASP A 88 -12.45 12.05 -25.55
CA ASP A 88 -12.86 12.67 -24.29
C ASP A 88 -13.32 11.63 -23.24
N ALA A 89 -13.98 10.55 -23.67
CA ALA A 89 -14.42 9.48 -22.78
C ALA A 89 -13.24 8.77 -22.11
N ASN A 90 -12.19 8.46 -22.86
CA ASN A 90 -10.97 7.83 -22.35
C ASN A 90 -10.20 8.78 -21.43
N LYS A 91 -10.12 10.08 -21.77
CA LYS A 91 -9.54 11.08 -20.86
C LYS A 91 -10.30 11.18 -19.55
N GLU A 92 -11.63 11.22 -19.59
CA GLU A 92 -12.45 11.27 -18.38
C GLU A 92 -12.25 10.01 -17.52
N ALA A 93 -12.24 8.82 -18.15
CA ALA A 93 -11.98 7.57 -17.45
C ALA A 93 -10.61 7.58 -16.76
N LEU A 94 -9.55 7.97 -17.47
CA LEU A 94 -8.22 8.05 -16.89
C LEU A 94 -8.12 9.10 -15.77
N ASN A 95 -8.83 10.23 -15.86
CA ASN A 95 -8.90 11.20 -14.78
C ASN A 95 -9.56 10.61 -13.52
N ASN A 96 -10.65 9.86 -13.68
CA ASN A 96 -11.26 9.13 -12.57
C ASN A 96 -10.32 8.08 -11.99
N ILE A 97 -9.52 7.40 -12.82
CA ILE A 97 -8.48 6.48 -12.34
C ILE A 97 -7.35 7.22 -11.64
N ALA A 98 -6.94 8.40 -12.08
CA ALA A 98 -5.93 9.19 -11.38
C ALA A 98 -6.42 9.59 -9.96
N MET A 99 -7.71 9.88 -9.80
CA MET A 99 -8.34 10.08 -8.49
C MET A 99 -8.37 8.79 -7.64
N GLN A 100 -8.71 7.65 -8.25
CA GLN A 100 -8.65 6.33 -7.62
C GLN A 100 -7.25 6.06 -7.06
N ILE A 101 -6.22 6.24 -7.89
CA ILE A 101 -4.82 6.00 -7.51
C ILE A 101 -4.41 6.93 -6.36
N ALA A 102 -4.78 8.22 -6.44
CA ALA A 102 -4.49 9.17 -5.36
C ALA A 102 -5.06 8.72 -4.00
N ALA A 103 -6.29 8.20 -4.00
CA ALA A 103 -7.00 7.77 -2.80
C ALA A 103 -6.57 6.39 -2.29
N MET A 104 -6.34 5.42 -3.19
CA MET A 104 -6.17 4.01 -2.82
C MET A 104 -4.72 3.53 -2.86
N ASN A 105 -3.79 4.33 -3.40
CA ASN A 105 -2.34 4.03 -3.43
C ASN A 105 -1.97 2.59 -3.88
N PRO A 106 -2.49 2.10 -5.04
CA PRO A 106 -2.06 0.81 -5.57
C PRO A 106 -0.55 0.80 -5.86
N GLN A 107 0.08 -0.36 -5.69
CA GLN A 107 1.49 -0.58 -5.99
C GLN A 107 1.69 -1.13 -7.41
N TYR A 108 0.72 -1.90 -7.92
CA TYR A 108 0.75 -2.53 -9.23
C TYR A 108 -0.46 -2.13 -10.06
N ILE A 109 -0.32 -2.11 -11.38
CA ILE A 109 -1.46 -1.91 -12.28
C ILE A 109 -2.37 -3.14 -12.19
N SER A 110 -1.78 -4.33 -12.29
CA SER A 110 -2.48 -5.61 -12.27
C SER A 110 -1.67 -6.70 -11.54
N GLN A 111 -2.31 -7.83 -11.23
CA GLN A 111 -1.60 -9.02 -10.71
C GLN A 111 -0.57 -9.59 -11.69
N ALA A 112 -0.68 -9.29 -13.00
CA ALA A 112 0.29 -9.73 -13.99
C ALA A 112 1.65 -9.00 -13.83
N ASP A 113 1.65 -7.85 -13.17
CA ASP A 113 2.85 -7.04 -12.92
C ASP A 113 3.57 -7.47 -11.63
N ILE A 114 2.99 -8.40 -10.86
CA ILE A 114 3.57 -8.93 -9.63
C ILE A 114 4.40 -10.17 -9.99
N SER A 115 5.65 -10.22 -9.56
CA SER A 115 6.51 -11.39 -9.79
C SER A 115 5.99 -12.63 -9.07
N GLU A 116 6.27 -13.82 -9.60
CA GLU A 116 5.87 -15.07 -8.95
C GLU A 116 6.50 -15.24 -7.56
N ASP A 117 7.73 -14.74 -7.36
CA ASP A 117 8.38 -14.73 -6.05
C ASP A 117 7.64 -13.84 -5.04
N GLU A 118 7.17 -12.67 -5.46
CA GLU A 118 6.36 -11.78 -4.60
C GLU A 118 4.99 -12.36 -4.31
N LYS A 119 4.34 -13.02 -5.29
CA LYS A 119 3.07 -13.73 -5.06
C LYS A 119 3.25 -14.87 -4.06
N ALA A 120 4.31 -15.68 -4.21
CA ALA A 120 4.63 -16.75 -3.30
C ALA A 120 4.91 -16.21 -1.89
N LYS A 121 5.71 -15.16 -1.78
CA LYS A 121 5.99 -14.48 -0.51
C LYS A 121 4.72 -13.94 0.15
N LEU A 122 3.81 -13.34 -0.62
CA LEU A 122 2.51 -12.87 -0.12
C LEU A 122 1.68 -14.04 0.45
N GLU A 123 1.63 -15.15 -0.27
CA GLU A 123 0.93 -16.36 0.17
C GLU A 123 1.54 -16.92 1.46
N ASP A 124 2.86 -16.98 1.55
CA ASP A 124 3.58 -17.47 2.73
C ASP A 124 3.36 -16.57 3.95
N ILE A 125 3.43 -15.25 3.78
CA ILE A 125 3.10 -14.29 4.85
C ILE A 125 1.66 -14.52 5.35
N VAL A 126 0.70 -14.74 4.44
CA VAL A 126 -0.69 -15.02 4.82
C VAL A 126 -0.82 -16.35 5.58
N LYS A 127 -0.12 -17.39 5.15
CA LYS A 127 -0.10 -18.70 5.83
C LYS A 127 0.49 -18.59 7.23
N GLU A 128 1.64 -17.94 7.36
CA GLU A 128 2.32 -17.73 8.65
C GLU A 128 1.47 -16.87 9.59
N SER A 129 0.92 -15.76 9.09
CA SER A 129 0.00 -14.93 9.86
C SER A 129 -1.23 -15.71 10.36
N ALA A 130 -1.78 -16.62 9.55
CA ALA A 130 -2.91 -17.45 9.97
C ALA A 130 -2.55 -18.48 11.05
N LEU A 131 -1.31 -18.98 11.07
CA LEU A 131 -0.83 -19.86 12.13
C LEU A 131 -0.52 -19.10 13.43
N ASN A 132 0.02 -17.89 13.31
CA ASN A 132 0.33 -17.04 14.46
C ASN A 132 -0.93 -16.46 15.14
N ASP A 133 -2.07 -16.49 14.45
CA ASP A 133 -3.39 -16.22 15.02
C ASP A 133 -4.33 -17.42 14.80
N PRO A 134 -4.20 -18.51 15.60
CA PRO A 134 -4.98 -19.72 15.41
C PRO A 134 -6.49 -19.50 15.50
N PHE A 135 -6.94 -18.52 16.28
CA PHE A 135 -8.38 -18.20 16.40
C PHE A 135 -8.98 -17.64 15.12
N SER A 136 -8.15 -17.19 14.19
CA SER A 136 -8.56 -16.77 12.84
C SER A 136 -8.73 -17.93 11.86
N LEU A 137 -8.40 -19.18 12.26
CA LEU A 137 -8.52 -20.36 11.42
C LEU A 137 -9.99 -20.75 11.20
N PRO A 138 -10.29 -21.48 10.11
CA PRO A 138 -11.63 -21.98 9.85
C PRO A 138 -12.11 -22.88 10.99
N LYS A 139 -13.40 -22.74 11.37
CA LYS A 139 -13.98 -23.45 12.53
C LYS A 139 -13.62 -24.94 12.63
N PRO A 140 -13.66 -25.75 11.56
CA PRO A 140 -13.30 -27.16 11.66
C PRO A 140 -11.86 -27.38 12.13
N ILE A 141 -10.92 -26.60 11.60
CA ILE A 141 -9.49 -26.68 11.96
C ILE A 141 -9.30 -26.15 13.38
N LEU A 142 -9.86 -24.98 13.70
CA LEU A 142 -9.76 -24.38 15.02
C LEU A 142 -10.28 -25.31 16.12
N MET A 143 -11.41 -25.98 15.89
CA MET A 143 -11.98 -26.89 16.88
C MET A 143 -11.09 -28.11 17.14
N GLU A 144 -10.45 -28.68 16.12
CA GLU A 144 -9.51 -29.78 16.33
C GLU A 144 -8.34 -29.36 17.23
N LEU A 145 -7.78 -28.17 17.00
CA LEU A 145 -6.67 -27.64 17.81
C LEU A 145 -7.12 -27.31 19.24
N ILE A 146 -8.33 -26.75 19.41
CA ILE A 146 -8.89 -26.44 20.72
C ILE A 146 -9.13 -27.71 21.54
N GLU A 147 -9.66 -28.79 20.95
CA GLU A 147 -9.86 -30.03 21.70
C GLU A 147 -8.53 -30.61 22.21
N GLU A 148 -7.48 -30.57 21.40
CA GLU A 148 -6.14 -30.96 21.84
C GLU A 148 -5.59 -30.06 22.96
N ALA A 149 -5.76 -28.74 22.82
CA ALA A 149 -5.34 -27.77 23.83
C ALA A 149 -6.10 -27.94 25.15
N LYS A 150 -7.41 -28.19 25.07
CA LYS A 150 -8.27 -28.47 26.22
C LYS A 150 -7.83 -29.72 26.97
N GLU A 151 -7.52 -30.79 26.26
CA GLU A 151 -7.14 -32.06 26.89
C GLU A 151 -5.80 -31.95 27.61
N LYS A 152 -4.81 -31.31 26.98
CA LYS A 152 -3.40 -31.39 27.41
C LYS A 152 -2.89 -30.17 28.17
N HIS A 153 -3.45 -28.98 27.95
CA HIS A 153 -2.83 -27.73 28.38
C HIS A 153 -3.75 -26.80 29.18
N TRP A 154 -5.06 -26.75 28.88
CA TRP A 154 -5.96 -25.80 29.55
C TRP A 154 -6.32 -26.25 30.97
N ASN A 155 -6.31 -25.28 31.89
CA ASN A 155 -6.81 -25.46 33.25
C ASN A 155 -8.36 -25.51 33.28
N ASP A 156 -8.92 -25.80 34.44
CA ASP A 156 -10.38 -25.95 34.60
C ASP A 156 -11.16 -24.64 34.35
N GLU A 157 -10.57 -23.49 34.64
CA GLU A 157 -11.20 -22.18 34.39
C GLU A 157 -11.26 -21.88 32.90
N ASP A 158 -10.17 -22.08 32.15
CA ASP A 158 -10.14 -21.91 30.69
C ASP A 158 -11.11 -22.88 29.98
N LYS A 159 -11.18 -24.13 30.46
CA LYS A 159 -12.18 -25.11 29.97
C LYS A 159 -13.61 -24.63 30.21
N LYS A 160 -13.90 -24.10 31.39
CA LYS A 160 -15.22 -23.56 31.73
C LYS A 160 -15.56 -22.34 30.87
N ILE A 161 -14.62 -21.41 30.71
CA ILE A 161 -14.76 -20.24 29.84
C ILE A 161 -15.08 -20.67 28.41
N PHE A 162 -14.39 -21.69 27.89
CA PHE A 162 -14.70 -22.25 26.58
C PHE A 162 -16.13 -22.77 26.49
N GLU A 163 -16.59 -23.57 27.44
CA GLU A 163 -17.96 -24.10 27.43
C GLU A 163 -19.02 -22.98 27.45
N GLU A 164 -18.77 -21.91 28.20
CA GLU A 164 -19.65 -20.73 28.26
C GLU A 164 -19.62 -19.89 26.97
N LYS A 165 -18.47 -19.82 26.28
CA LYS A 165 -18.23 -18.90 25.16
C LYS A 165 -18.11 -19.55 23.79
N LYS A 166 -18.18 -20.89 23.67
CA LYS A 166 -18.04 -21.63 22.38
C LYS A 166 -19.03 -21.22 21.28
N SER A 167 -20.16 -20.60 21.63
CA SER A 167 -21.10 -20.03 20.67
C SER A 167 -20.63 -18.69 20.06
N LYS A 168 -19.66 -18.02 20.69
CA LYS A 168 -19.11 -16.71 20.35
C LYS A 168 -17.58 -16.78 20.17
N MET A 169 -17.11 -17.70 19.33
CA MET A 169 -15.67 -18.00 19.14
C MET A 169 -14.80 -16.79 18.86
N ASN A 170 -15.28 -15.80 18.11
CA ASN A 170 -14.50 -14.59 17.80
C ASN A 170 -14.12 -13.76 19.04
N PHE A 171 -14.84 -13.93 20.15
CA PHE A 171 -14.58 -13.21 21.42
C PHE A 171 -13.94 -14.11 22.48
N LEU A 172 -13.84 -15.42 22.24
CA LEU A 172 -13.23 -16.37 23.18
C LEU A 172 -11.81 -15.97 23.61
N PRO A 173 -10.91 -15.48 22.72
CA PRO A 173 -9.55 -15.11 23.12
C PRO A 173 -9.46 -14.02 24.18
N ASN A 174 -10.49 -13.18 24.30
CA ASN A 174 -10.51 -12.08 25.27
C ASN A 174 -10.69 -12.55 26.72
N PHE A 175 -11.08 -13.82 26.93
CA PHE A 175 -11.36 -14.38 28.24
C PHE A 175 -10.38 -15.48 28.65
N LEU A 176 -9.71 -16.10 27.68
CA LEU A 176 -8.72 -17.15 27.95
C LEU A 176 -7.43 -16.56 28.54
N SER A 177 -6.77 -17.34 29.39
CA SER A 177 -5.43 -17.04 29.90
C SER A 177 -4.39 -16.95 28.76
N GLU A 178 -3.28 -16.26 29.01
CA GLU A 178 -2.17 -16.22 28.05
C GLU A 178 -1.58 -17.61 27.83
N GLU A 179 -1.53 -18.43 28.89
CA GLU A 179 -1.07 -19.83 28.82
C GLU A 179 -1.95 -20.66 27.89
N ALA A 180 -3.28 -20.52 27.97
CA ALA A 180 -4.21 -21.22 27.10
C ALA A 180 -4.09 -20.79 25.64
N LYS A 181 -3.88 -19.49 25.39
CA LYS A 181 -3.67 -18.93 24.04
C LYS A 181 -2.34 -19.41 23.45
N ASN A 182 -1.25 -19.34 24.22
CA ASN A 182 0.07 -19.79 23.80
C ASN A 182 0.08 -21.30 23.49
N ALA A 183 -0.56 -22.12 24.32
CA ALA A 183 -0.69 -23.55 24.06
C ALA A 183 -1.40 -23.84 22.72
N LEU A 184 -2.45 -23.08 22.39
CA LEU A 184 -3.13 -23.22 21.11
C LEU A 184 -2.22 -22.82 19.92
N SER A 185 -1.45 -21.75 20.08
CA SER A 185 -0.46 -21.32 19.09
C SER A 185 0.63 -22.37 18.88
N ASP A 186 1.17 -22.96 19.94
CA ASP A 186 2.18 -24.02 19.86
C ASP A 186 1.64 -25.25 19.13
N ILE A 187 0.40 -25.66 19.45
CA ILE A 187 -0.28 -26.77 18.76
C ILE A 187 -0.51 -26.44 17.28
N ALA A 188 -0.92 -25.22 16.94
CA ALA A 188 -1.10 -24.80 15.55
C ALA A 188 0.22 -24.87 14.75
N VAL A 189 1.33 -24.42 15.34
CA VAL A 189 2.66 -24.51 14.74
C VAL A 189 3.10 -25.97 14.59
N ALA A 190 2.89 -26.80 15.60
CA ALA A 190 3.19 -28.24 15.52
C ALA A 190 2.35 -28.95 14.44
N ALA A 191 1.12 -28.50 14.21
CA ALA A 191 0.21 -29.03 13.19
C ALA A 191 0.37 -28.38 11.81
N LYS A 192 1.40 -27.54 11.59
CA LYS A 192 1.62 -26.75 10.36
C LYS A 192 1.40 -27.54 9.07
N GLU A 193 2.09 -28.66 8.88
CA GLU A 193 2.00 -29.46 7.65
C GLU A 193 0.59 -30.01 7.39
N LYS A 194 -0.10 -30.43 8.46
CA LYS A 194 -1.50 -30.90 8.40
C LYS A 194 -2.44 -29.75 8.03
N ILE A 195 -2.23 -28.56 8.61
CA ILE A 195 -3.04 -27.37 8.32
C ILE A 195 -2.82 -26.91 6.88
N TYR A 196 -1.58 -26.86 6.40
CA TYR A 196 -1.24 -26.41 5.04
C TYR A 196 -1.81 -27.32 3.97
N SER A 197 -1.87 -28.63 4.24
CA SER A 197 -2.46 -29.62 3.33
C SER A 197 -4.00 -29.62 3.36
N ASN A 198 -4.63 -28.84 4.25
CA ASN A 198 -6.08 -28.81 4.39
C ASN A 198 -6.74 -27.87 3.36
N LYS A 199 -7.64 -28.40 2.53
CA LYS A 199 -8.36 -27.63 1.50
C LYS A 199 -9.15 -26.43 2.05
N ILE A 200 -9.68 -26.52 3.28
CA ILE A 200 -10.39 -25.41 3.93
C ILE A 200 -9.41 -24.29 4.27
N PHE A 201 -8.21 -24.64 4.73
CA PHE A 201 -7.14 -23.67 4.97
C PHE A 201 -6.68 -23.02 3.67
N SER A 202 -6.48 -23.79 2.59
CA SER A 202 -6.15 -23.23 1.28
C SER A 202 -7.21 -22.20 0.82
N GLY A 203 -8.50 -22.49 1.02
CA GLY A 203 -9.57 -21.54 0.71
C GLY A 203 -9.51 -20.24 1.53
N LEU A 204 -9.14 -20.32 2.82
CA LEU A 204 -8.91 -19.15 3.66
C LEU A 204 -7.71 -18.33 3.17
N VAL A 205 -6.60 -19.00 2.84
CA VAL A 205 -5.39 -18.34 2.31
C VAL A 205 -5.72 -17.62 1.01
N SER A 206 -6.36 -18.29 0.03
CA SER A 206 -6.77 -17.66 -1.23
C SER A 206 -7.68 -16.45 -1.01
N GLY A 207 -8.62 -16.52 -0.06
CA GLY A 207 -9.48 -15.39 0.28
C GLY A 207 -8.72 -14.19 0.84
N ARG A 208 -7.74 -14.43 1.72
CA ARG A 208 -6.88 -13.39 2.31
C ARG A 208 -5.92 -12.81 1.28
N VAL A 209 -5.29 -13.64 0.45
CA VAL A 209 -4.43 -13.19 -0.67
C VAL A 209 -5.22 -12.33 -1.65
N ASN A 210 -6.43 -12.75 -2.03
CA ASN A 210 -7.29 -11.94 -2.90
C ASN A 210 -7.68 -10.60 -2.28
N LYS A 211 -7.85 -10.54 -0.95
CA LYS A 211 -8.04 -9.26 -0.25
C LYS A 211 -6.80 -8.38 -0.38
N GLN A 212 -5.60 -8.93 -0.26
CA GLN A 212 -4.35 -8.19 -0.44
C GLN A 212 -4.20 -7.66 -1.88
N TYR A 213 -4.54 -8.45 -2.89
CA TYR A 213 -4.56 -7.97 -4.27
C TYR A 213 -5.49 -6.77 -4.47
N LYS A 214 -6.66 -6.75 -3.83
CA LYS A 214 -7.56 -5.59 -3.88
C LYS A 214 -7.00 -4.33 -3.24
N GLU A 215 -5.98 -4.42 -2.40
CA GLU A 215 -5.29 -3.25 -1.84
C GLU A 215 -4.16 -2.81 -2.78
N ILE A 216 -3.34 -3.75 -3.27
CA ILE A 216 -2.09 -3.44 -3.98
C ILE A 216 -2.20 -3.37 -5.50
N SER A 217 -3.22 -3.97 -6.13
CA SER A 217 -3.40 -4.02 -7.59
C SER A 217 -4.57 -3.13 -8.01
N LEU A 218 -4.28 -2.12 -8.83
CA LEU A 218 -5.27 -1.15 -9.30
C LEU A 218 -6.46 -1.82 -9.98
N MET A 219 -6.22 -2.79 -10.87
CA MET A 219 -7.30 -3.45 -11.62
C MET A 219 -8.26 -4.25 -10.73
N ASP A 220 -7.79 -4.72 -9.58
CA ASP A 220 -8.58 -5.50 -8.61
C ASP A 220 -9.35 -4.63 -7.60
N GLN A 221 -8.95 -3.37 -7.45
CA GLN A 221 -9.62 -2.43 -6.56
C GLN A 221 -11.08 -2.23 -6.94
N VAL A 222 -11.92 -2.05 -5.92
CA VAL A 222 -13.27 -1.51 -6.14
C VAL A 222 -13.12 -0.05 -6.55
N TYR A 223 -13.80 0.33 -7.63
CA TYR A 223 -13.78 1.68 -8.13
C TYR A 223 -14.51 2.61 -7.15
N VAL A 224 -13.86 3.66 -6.69
CA VAL A 224 -14.37 4.56 -5.63
C VAL A 224 -15.66 5.29 -6.01
N LYS A 225 -15.96 5.43 -7.31
CA LYS A 225 -17.21 6.01 -7.82
C LYS A 225 -18.21 4.97 -8.31
N ALA A 226 -18.01 3.68 -8.00
CA ALA A 226 -18.97 2.64 -8.34
C ALA A 226 -20.29 2.83 -7.57
N GLU A 227 -21.39 3.04 -8.28
CA GLU A 227 -22.71 3.23 -7.67
C GLU A 227 -23.18 1.99 -6.89
N ASP A 228 -22.79 0.80 -7.34
CA ASP A 228 -23.15 -0.48 -6.72
C ASP A 228 -22.17 -0.91 -5.62
N GLY A 229 -21.09 -0.16 -5.42
CA GLY A 229 -19.99 -0.49 -4.49
C GLY A 229 -19.26 -1.80 -4.82
N LYS A 230 -19.40 -2.31 -6.05
CA LYS A 230 -18.89 -3.64 -6.46
C LYS A 230 -18.10 -3.60 -7.77
N GLN A 231 -18.37 -2.63 -8.65
CA GLN A 231 -17.62 -2.49 -9.90
C GLN A 231 -16.13 -2.29 -9.58
N THR A 232 -15.29 -3.14 -10.15
CA THR A 232 -13.83 -3.03 -10.06
C THR A 232 -13.32 -2.02 -11.08
N VAL A 233 -12.12 -1.47 -10.88
CA VAL A 233 -11.46 -0.58 -11.86
C VAL A 233 -11.37 -1.22 -13.26
N ALA A 234 -11.00 -2.50 -13.35
CA ALA A 234 -10.93 -3.21 -14.63
C ALA A 234 -12.27 -3.19 -15.39
N LYS A 235 -13.37 -3.52 -14.70
CA LYS A 235 -14.73 -3.49 -15.25
C LYS A 235 -15.20 -2.08 -15.60
N TYR A 236 -14.77 -1.07 -14.85
CA TYR A 236 -15.06 0.32 -15.19
C TYR A 236 -14.37 0.71 -16.51
N LEU A 237 -13.07 0.45 -16.64
CA LEU A 237 -12.33 0.71 -17.88
C LEU A 237 -12.91 -0.07 -19.07
N GLU A 238 -13.21 -1.36 -18.91
CA GLU A 238 -13.84 -2.17 -19.97
C GLU A 238 -15.21 -1.63 -20.41
N SER A 239 -15.97 -1.04 -19.47
CA SER A 239 -17.27 -0.44 -19.78
C SER A 239 -17.17 0.88 -20.56
N VAL A 240 -16.02 1.57 -20.49
CA VAL A 240 -15.76 2.79 -21.25
C VAL A 240 -15.15 2.46 -22.61
N ASP A 241 -14.04 1.71 -22.62
CA ASP A 241 -13.34 1.29 -23.82
C ASP A 241 -12.51 0.04 -23.53
N LYS A 242 -12.81 -1.06 -24.23
CA LYS A 242 -12.11 -2.34 -24.08
C LYS A 242 -10.65 -2.31 -24.53
N ASN A 243 -10.28 -1.33 -25.36
CA ASN A 243 -8.94 -1.16 -25.87
C ASN A 243 -8.10 -0.19 -25.03
N LEU A 244 -8.72 0.48 -24.04
CA LEU A 244 -8.02 1.39 -23.15
C LEU A 244 -7.21 0.60 -22.12
N GLN A 245 -5.88 0.62 -22.27
CA GLN A 245 -4.96 -0.12 -21.42
C GLN A 245 -4.01 0.84 -20.70
N ILE A 246 -4.05 0.84 -19.37
CA ILE A 246 -3.08 1.58 -18.56
C ILE A 246 -1.71 0.92 -18.69
N THR A 247 -0.70 1.71 -19.02
CA THR A 247 0.68 1.26 -19.24
C THR A 247 1.63 1.74 -18.16
N LYS A 248 1.33 2.88 -17.54
CA LYS A 248 2.11 3.40 -16.40
C LYS A 248 1.21 4.16 -15.44
N MET A 249 1.44 3.95 -14.15
CA MET A 249 0.93 4.81 -13.10
C MET A 249 2.08 5.30 -12.25
N VAL A 250 2.03 6.56 -11.83
CA VAL A 250 2.96 7.16 -10.88
C VAL A 250 2.12 7.87 -9.84
N ARG A 251 2.40 7.65 -8.56
CA ARG A 251 1.84 8.42 -7.44
C ARG A 251 2.98 8.84 -6.55
N PHE A 252 3.09 10.13 -6.30
CA PHE A 252 3.99 10.67 -5.30
C PHE A 252 3.20 11.39 -4.21
N GLU A 253 3.59 11.16 -2.97
CA GLU A 253 3.08 11.86 -1.81
C GLU A 253 4.21 12.58 -1.07
N VAL A 254 3.94 13.82 -0.65
CA VAL A 254 4.91 14.61 0.13
C VAL A 254 5.24 13.90 1.43
N GLY A 255 6.53 13.68 1.69
CA GLY A 255 7.01 13.01 2.89
C GLY A 255 7.03 11.47 2.83
N GLU A 256 6.54 10.86 1.75
CA GLU A 256 6.52 9.40 1.61
C GLU A 256 7.92 8.79 1.74
N GLY A 257 8.15 7.88 2.69
CA GLY A 257 9.46 7.27 2.90
C GLY A 257 10.53 8.20 3.50
N ILE A 258 10.13 9.32 4.11
CA ILE A 258 11.02 10.14 4.96
C ILE A 258 10.68 9.84 6.42
N GLU A 259 11.67 9.42 7.21
CA GLU A 259 11.51 9.33 8.66
C GLU A 259 11.26 10.72 9.22
N LYS A 260 10.10 10.92 9.87
CA LYS A 260 9.86 12.14 10.63
C LYS A 260 10.81 12.13 11.82
N LYS A 261 11.73 13.09 11.85
CA LYS A 261 12.39 13.45 13.11
C LYS A 261 11.33 14.03 14.03
N GLU A 262 11.09 13.37 15.15
CA GLU A 262 10.29 13.92 16.24
C GLU A 262 11.20 14.88 17.01
N GLU A 263 11.03 16.18 16.76
CA GLU A 263 11.78 17.21 17.49
C GLU A 263 10.97 17.57 18.73
N ASP A 264 11.48 17.21 19.91
CA ASP A 264 10.93 17.65 21.19
C ASP A 264 11.33 19.11 21.43
N PHE A 265 10.44 20.00 21.01
CA PHE A 265 10.60 21.45 21.18
C PHE A 265 10.84 21.85 22.63
N ALA A 266 10.32 21.10 23.62
CA ALA A 266 10.57 21.38 25.02
C ALA A 266 12.01 21.05 25.42
N ALA A 267 12.56 19.95 24.90
CA ALA A 267 13.96 19.58 25.11
C ALA A 267 14.92 20.58 24.42
N GLU A 268 14.57 21.06 23.23
CA GLU A 268 15.37 22.06 22.50
C GLU A 268 15.40 23.42 23.21
N VAL A 269 14.23 23.88 23.68
CA VAL A 269 14.12 25.12 24.47
C VAL A 269 14.89 24.99 25.79
N ALA A 270 14.80 23.84 26.48
CA ALA A 270 15.53 23.60 27.71
C ALA A 270 17.06 23.56 27.49
N ALA A 271 17.53 23.10 26.32
CA ALA A 271 18.95 23.10 25.98
C ALA A 271 19.48 24.51 25.71
N GLN A 272 18.72 25.36 25.02
CA GLN A 272 19.12 26.75 24.72
C GLN A 272 19.07 27.67 25.95
N MET A 273 18.23 27.38 26.94
CA MET A 273 18.18 28.15 28.20
C MET A 273 19.32 27.82 29.17
N ASN A 274 20.04 26.70 28.94
CA ASN A 274 21.15 26.24 29.79
C ASN A 274 22.54 26.44 29.15
N SER A 275 22.61 27.12 28.00
CA SER A 275 23.86 27.47 27.28
C SER A 275 24.19 28.96 27.38
#